data_AF-A0A1Y5R7R4-F1
#
_entry.id   AF-A0A1Y5R7R4-F1
#
_cell.length_a   1.000
_cell.length_b   1.000
_cell.length_c   1.000
_cell.angle_alpha   90.00
_cell.angle_beta   90.00
_cell.angle_gamma   90.00
#
_symmetry.space_group_name_H-M   'P 1'
#
loop_
_entity.id
_entity.type
_entity.pdbx_description
1 polymer ?
#
loop_
_entity_poly.entity_id
_entity_poly.type
_entity_poly.pdbx_seq_one_letter_code
_entity_poly.pdbx_strand_id
1 'polypeptide(L)'
;MSLAADLDAVTAVEAYTRLVALLDDVEASEAVAVLDLDSATDAVSALSLQLLASAKLTFPPDRLRIGQSASTALAAIQHSKGN
;
A
#
# COMPACT_ATOMS: atom_id res chain seq x y z
N MET A 1 0.55 1.20 -9.21
CA MET A 1 1.13 -0.08 -8.75
C MET A 1 0.07 -0.85 -8.00
N SER A 2 0.04 -2.17 -8.18
CA SER A 2 -0.81 -3.07 -7.40
C SER A 2 0.05 -3.91 -6.44
N LEU A 3 -0.43 -4.07 -5.21
CA LEU A 3 0.21 -4.81 -4.11
C LEU A 3 -0.63 -6.04 -3.79
N ALA A 4 -0.02 -7.20 -3.60
CA ALA A 4 -0.79 -8.38 -3.21
C ALA A 4 -1.51 -8.16 -1.86
N ALA A 5 -2.78 -8.59 -1.77
CA ALA A 5 -3.57 -8.49 -0.55
C ALA A 5 -3.01 -9.39 0.57
N ASP A 6 -2.53 -10.57 0.24
CA ASP A 6 -2.00 -11.56 1.19
C ASP A 6 -0.49 -11.74 1.02
N LEU A 7 0.29 -10.80 1.55
CA LEU A 7 1.75 -10.91 1.55
C LEU A 7 2.25 -11.80 2.69
N ASP A 8 3.21 -12.66 2.35
CA ASP A 8 4.07 -13.39 3.30
C ASP A 8 5.42 -12.68 3.46
N ALA A 9 6.30 -13.23 4.30
CA ALA A 9 7.60 -12.61 4.59
C ALA A 9 8.52 -12.49 3.35
N VAL A 10 8.42 -13.41 2.39
CA VAL A 10 9.28 -13.43 1.20
C VAL A 10 8.79 -12.39 0.19
N THR A 11 7.50 -12.44 -0.12
CA THR A 11 6.84 -11.54 -1.05
C THR A 11 6.76 -10.10 -0.53
N ALA A 12 6.72 -9.91 0.80
CA ALA A 12 6.76 -8.58 1.40
C ALA A 12 8.08 -7.83 1.14
N VAL A 13 9.21 -8.54 1.09
CA VAL A 13 10.51 -7.93 0.79
C VAL A 13 10.52 -7.42 -0.66
N GLU A 14 10.04 -8.23 -1.61
CA GLU A 14 9.94 -7.83 -3.01
C GLU A 14 9.00 -6.64 -3.18
N ALA A 15 7.83 -6.70 -2.54
CA ALA A 15 6.85 -5.62 -2.55
C ALA A 15 7.43 -4.31 -2.01
N TYR A 16 8.20 -4.38 -0.91
CA TYR A 16 8.90 -3.23 -0.34
C TYR A 16 9.93 -2.64 -1.31
N THR A 17 10.78 -3.48 -1.93
CA THR A 17 11.76 -3.00 -2.91
C THR A 17 11.09 -2.28 -4.10
N ARG A 18 9.96 -2.81 -4.59
CA ARG A 18 9.19 -2.16 -5.66
C ARG A 18 8.56 -0.84 -5.22
N LEU A 19 8.12 -0.75 -3.96
CA LEU A 19 7.58 0.48 -3.37
C LEU A 19 8.66 1.57 -3.26
N VAL A 20 9.87 1.21 -2.85
CA VAL A 20 11.02 2.14 -2.79
C VAL A 20 11.37 2.65 -4.18
N ALA A 21 11.46 1.77 -5.18
CA ALA A 21 11.72 2.20 -6.56
C ALA A 21 10.63 3.14 -7.10
N LEU A 22 9.36 2.90 -6.73
CA LEU A 22 8.25 3.79 -7.09
C LEU A 22 8.36 5.16 -6.41
N LEU A 23 8.82 5.21 -5.16
CA LEU A 23 9.07 6.47 -4.46
C LEU A 23 10.14 7.29 -5.18
N ASP A 24 11.28 6.67 -5.49
CA ASP A 24 12.38 7.34 -6.20
C ASP A 24 11.92 7.89 -7.56
N ASP A 25 11.12 7.11 -8.32
CA ASP A 25 10.58 7.53 -9.61
C ASP A 25 9.61 8.72 -9.48
N VAL A 26 8.74 8.68 -8.47
CA VAL A 26 7.79 9.76 -8.18
C VAL A 26 8.48 11.06 -7.76
N GLU A 27 9.55 10.97 -6.97
CA GLU A 27 10.36 12.12 -6.58
C GLU A 27 11.11 12.73 -7.76
N ALA A 28 11.61 11.89 -8.68
CA ALA A 28 12.34 12.34 -9.86
C ALA A 28 11.44 12.91 -10.98
N SER A 29 10.22 12.38 -11.14
CA SER A 29 9.37 12.66 -12.31
C SER A 29 8.20 13.61 -12.02
N GLU A 30 8.00 14.01 -10.77
CA GLU A 30 6.79 14.71 -10.33
C GLU A 30 5.49 13.94 -10.64
N ALA A 31 5.55 12.63 -10.88
CA ALA A 31 4.36 11.84 -11.12
C ALA A 31 3.52 11.68 -9.84
N VAL A 32 2.24 11.36 -10.01
CA VAL A 32 1.37 10.93 -8.90
C VAL A 32 1.19 9.42 -9.03
N ALA A 33 1.72 8.68 -8.07
CA ALA A 33 1.53 7.24 -8.01
C ALA A 33 0.16 6.89 -7.43
N VAL A 34 -0.44 5.82 -7.95
CA VAL A 34 -1.58 5.16 -7.33
C VAL A 34 -1.11 3.82 -6.77
N LEU A 35 -1.32 3.59 -5.47
CA LEU A 35 -1.07 2.31 -4.80
C LEU A 35 -2.41 1.69 -4.41
N ASP A 36 -2.70 0.51 -4.93
CA ASP A 36 -3.89 -0.26 -4.58
C ASP A 36 -3.51 -1.70 -4.19
N LEU A 37 -4.46 -2.43 -3.60
CA LEU A 37 -4.35 -3.86 -3.40
C LEU A 37 -4.92 -4.60 -4.62
N ASP A 38 -4.27 -5.69 -5.00
CA ASP A 38 -4.81 -6.65 -5.95
C ASP A 38 -6.17 -7.13 -5.43
N SER A 39 -7.22 -6.89 -6.22
CA SER A 39 -8.57 -7.32 -5.88
C SER A 39 -8.71 -8.82 -6.13
N ALA A 40 -8.30 -9.60 -5.15
CA ALA A 40 -8.78 -10.96 -4.97
C ALA A 40 -9.46 -11.02 -3.62
N THR A 41 -10.45 -11.89 -3.49
CA THR A 41 -11.31 -12.17 -2.34
C THR A 41 -10.56 -12.60 -1.06
N ASP A 42 -9.28 -12.32 -0.97
CA ASP A 42 -8.34 -12.80 0.03
C ASP A 42 -8.31 -11.87 1.23
N ALA A 43 -8.09 -12.47 2.41
CA ALA A 43 -7.89 -11.72 3.63
C ALA A 43 -6.62 -10.85 3.48
N VAL A 44 -6.75 -9.55 3.76
CA VAL A 44 -5.59 -8.66 3.68
C VAL A 44 -4.63 -8.97 4.82
N SER A 45 -3.39 -9.34 4.50
CA SER A 45 -2.40 -9.68 5.51
C SER A 45 -1.92 -8.45 6.28
N ALA A 46 -1.47 -8.67 7.51
CA ALA A 46 -0.89 -7.60 8.33
C ALA A 46 0.32 -6.94 7.65
N LEU A 47 1.09 -7.69 6.87
CA LEU A 47 2.24 -7.18 6.12
C LEU A 47 1.80 -6.25 4.99
N SER A 48 0.75 -6.59 4.24
CA SER A 48 0.19 -5.70 3.21
C SER A 48 -0.34 -4.41 3.82
N LEU A 49 -1.03 -4.50 4.96
CA LEU A 49 -1.51 -3.32 5.68
C LEU A 49 -0.37 -2.44 6.20
N GLN A 50 0.69 -3.06 6.72
CA GLN A 50 1.87 -2.34 7.19
C GLN A 50 2.57 -1.62 6.04
N LEU A 51 2.73 -2.26 4.88
CA LEU A 51 3.33 -1.62 3.71
C LEU A 51 2.48 -0.46 3.18
N LEU A 52 1.15 -0.59 3.16
CA LEU A 52 0.25 0.51 2.82
C LEU A 52 0.40 1.69 3.79
N ALA A 53 0.46 1.42 5.09
CA ALA A 53 0.64 2.45 6.11
C ALA A 53 2.00 3.14 5.99
N SER A 54 3.08 2.37 5.77
CA SER A 54 4.42 2.90 5.52
C SER A 54 4.45 3.77 4.26
N ALA A 55 3.85 3.32 3.15
CA ALA A 55 3.78 4.10 1.92
C ALA A 55 3.15 5.49 2.14
N LYS A 56 2.04 5.56 2.89
CA LYS A 56 1.37 6.83 3.22
C LYS A 56 2.22 7.79 4.05
N LEU A 57 3.15 7.27 4.84
CA LEU A 57 4.03 8.08 5.70
C LEU A 57 5.30 8.51 4.98
N THR A 58 5.75 7.74 3.99
CA THR A 58 7.03 7.97 3.30
C THR A 58 6.86 8.75 2.00
N PHE A 59 5.78 8.54 1.24
CA PHE A 59 5.55 9.31 0.02
C PHE A 59 5.21 10.77 0.35
N PRO A 60 5.61 11.73 -0.50
CA PRO A 60 5.16 13.10 -0.36
C PRO A 60 3.62 13.20 -0.42
N PRO A 61 2.99 14.11 0.36
CA PRO A 61 1.53 14.12 0.58
C PRO A 61 0.67 14.17 -0.69
N ASP A 62 1.15 14.86 -1.73
CA ASP A 62 0.42 15.06 -2.99
C ASP A 62 0.84 14.11 -4.11
N ARG A 63 1.77 13.20 -3.81
CA ARG A 63 2.42 12.33 -4.79
C ARG A 63 1.97 10.87 -4.70
N LEU A 64 1.20 10.51 -3.69
CA LEU A 64 0.61 9.17 -3.53
C LEU A 64 -0.91 9.24 -3.36
N ARG A 65 -1.62 8.53 -4.22
CA ARG A 65 -3.05 8.25 -4.09
C ARG A 65 -3.25 6.79 -3.71
N ILE A 66 -4.14 6.55 -2.74
CA ILE A 66 -4.53 5.20 -2.35
C ILE A 66 -5.74 4.78 -3.19
N GLY A 67 -5.66 3.60 -3.79
CA GLY A 67 -6.74 3.02 -4.58
C GLY A 67 -7.90 2.53 -3.71
N GLN A 68 -8.95 2.01 -4.35
CA GLN A 68 -10.21 1.72 -3.66
C GLN A 68 -10.08 0.53 -2.71
N SER A 69 -9.43 -0.55 -3.13
CA SER A 69 -9.29 -1.77 -2.33
C SER A 69 -8.43 -1.52 -1.09
N ALA A 70 -7.30 -0.83 -1.27
CA ALA A 70 -6.43 -0.38 -0.18
C ALA A 70 -7.15 0.57 0.79
N SER A 71 -7.98 1.49 0.27
CA SER A 71 -8.76 2.41 1.11
C SER A 71 -9.79 1.67 1.96
N THR A 72 -10.52 0.70 1.37
CA THR A 72 -11.47 -0.16 2.09
C THR A 72 -10.76 -0.97 3.19
N ALA A 73 -9.61 -1.56 2.87
CA ALA A 73 -8.83 -2.35 3.83
C ALA A 73 -8.37 -1.52 5.04
N LEU A 74 -7.87 -0.30 4.80
CA LEU A 74 -7.45 0.61 5.86
C LEU A 74 -8.63 1.08 6.74
N ALA A 75 -9.78 1.34 6.13
CA ALA A 75 -10.98 1.76 6.86
C ALA A 75 -11.50 0.65 7.80
N ALA A 76 -11.48 -0.61 7.36
CA ALA A 76 -11.93 -1.75 8.17
C ALA A 76 -11.16 -1.88 9.50
N ILE A 77 -9.85 -1.55 9.52
CA ILE A 77 -9.03 -1.57 10.75
C ILE A 77 -9.49 -0.50 11.74
N GLN A 78 -9.84 0.69 11.25
CA GLN A 78 -10.25 1.81 12.12
C GLN A 78 -11.58 1.51 12.81
N HIS A 79 -12.51 0.85 12.11
CA HIS A 79 -13.78 0.41 12.68
C HIS A 79 -13.62 -0.72 13.71
N SER A 80 -12.63 -1.61 13.53
CA SER A 80 -12.35 -2.68 14.49
C SER A 80 -11.76 -2.19 15.83
N LYS A 81 -11.25 -0.96 15.91
CA LYS A 81 -10.73 -0.37 17.17
C LYS A 81 -11.80 0.38 18.00
N GLY A 82 -13.03 0.48 17.50
CA GLY A 82 -14.13 1.23 18.12
C GLY A 82 -15.23 0.39 18.75
N ASN A 83 -15.05 -0.92 18.93
CA ASN A 83 -16.05 -1.84 19.48
C ASN A 83 -15.49 -2.66 20.65
#